data_AF-A0A959QMX8-F1
#
_entry.id   AF-A0A959QMX8-F1
#
_cell.length_a   1.000
_cell.length_b   1.000
_cell.length_c   1.000
_cell.angle_alpha   90.00
_cell.angle_beta   90.00
_cell.angle_gamma   90.00
#
_symmetry.space_group_name_H-M   'P 1'
#
loop_
_entity.id
_entity.type
_entity.pdbx_description
1 polymer ?
#
loop_
_entity_poly.entity_id
_entity_poly.type
_entity_poly.pdbx_seq_one_letter_code
_entity_poly.pdbx_strand_id
1 'polypeptide(L)'
;MRALKLMGLNPKIPKTSIKGELRLYIDKMNRIFFYTENKYFTLNFPFSVQGTINEMKFYSDYLGVIDNKKSSDLLALINSGVQNEECIDAFYDKFCDVVEYNVEIWNEFRRLIQLEDGYIRYDHDPINEDNDIHPLNHLDIFYSQSSTIKIGLKNKFSKDELIDSVNIKTNCKYLY
;
A
#
# COMPACT_ATOMS: atom_id res chain seq x y z
N MET A 1 -4.52 -5.18 -4.11
CA MET A 1 -4.92 -6.32 -4.98
C MET A 1 -4.09 -6.48 -6.26
N ARG A 2 -3.91 -5.46 -7.12
CA ARG A 2 -3.06 -5.60 -8.34
C ARG A 2 -1.61 -6.05 -8.03
N ALA A 3 -1.04 -5.51 -6.96
CA ALA A 3 0.28 -5.92 -6.46
C ALA A 3 0.35 -7.42 -6.14
N LEU A 4 -0.69 -8.01 -5.53
CA LEU A 4 -0.76 -9.45 -5.25
C LEU A 4 -0.64 -10.27 -6.53
N LYS A 5 -1.41 -9.88 -7.56
CA LYS A 5 -1.40 -10.56 -8.86
C LYS A 5 -0.02 -10.47 -9.52
N LEU A 6 0.61 -9.28 -9.50
CA LEU A 6 1.97 -9.11 -10.04
C LEU A 6 3.01 -9.96 -9.29
N MET A 7 2.96 -9.99 -7.97
CA MET A 7 3.86 -10.79 -7.15
C MET A 7 3.65 -12.29 -7.33
N GLY A 8 2.40 -12.74 -7.44
CA GLY A 8 2.07 -14.15 -7.69
C GLY A 8 2.48 -14.63 -9.08
N LEU A 9 2.48 -13.76 -10.08
CA LEU A 9 2.94 -14.09 -11.44
C LEU A 9 4.48 -14.09 -11.57
N ASN A 10 5.17 -13.30 -10.74
CA ASN A 10 6.62 -13.10 -10.76
C ASN A 10 7.23 -13.01 -12.19
N PRO A 11 6.77 -12.07 -13.04
CA PRO A 11 7.21 -12.00 -14.42
C PRO A 11 8.68 -11.58 -14.52
N LYS A 12 9.43 -12.16 -15.47
CA LYS A 12 10.79 -11.71 -15.77
C LYS A 12 10.75 -10.38 -16.51
N ILE A 13 11.28 -9.33 -15.89
CA ILE A 13 11.34 -7.98 -16.47
C ILE A 13 12.76 -7.70 -16.99
N PRO A 14 12.94 -7.30 -18.26
CA PRO A 14 14.25 -6.89 -18.77
C PRO A 14 14.81 -5.68 -18.01
N LYS A 15 16.12 -5.71 -17.69
CA LYS A 15 16.78 -4.64 -16.91
C LYS A 15 16.60 -3.24 -17.51
N THR A 16 16.59 -3.12 -18.84
CA THR A 16 16.42 -1.85 -19.56
C THR A 16 15.03 -1.22 -19.42
N SER A 17 14.04 -2.01 -18.96
CA SER A 17 12.65 -1.57 -18.82
C SER A 17 12.26 -1.26 -17.37
N ILE A 18 13.20 -1.40 -16.41
CA ILE A 18 12.91 -1.18 -14.99
C ILE A 18 12.81 0.32 -14.72
N LYS A 19 11.60 0.78 -14.39
CA LYS A 19 11.31 2.18 -13.99
C LYS A 19 11.15 2.36 -12.49
N GLY A 20 11.05 1.25 -11.76
CA GLY A 20 10.86 1.24 -10.33
C GLY A 20 10.90 -0.16 -9.78
N GLU A 21 10.77 -0.25 -8.47
CA GLU A 21 10.95 -1.47 -7.72
C GLU A 21 9.83 -1.60 -6.68
N LEU A 22 9.26 -2.80 -6.59
CA LEU A 22 8.24 -3.17 -5.62
C LEU A 22 8.84 -4.20 -4.67
N ARG A 23 8.93 -3.88 -3.37
CA ARG A 23 9.39 -4.83 -2.36
C ARG A 23 8.28 -5.12 -1.36
N LEU A 24 8.01 -6.39 -1.12
CA LEU A 24 7.19 -6.83 0.00
C LEU A 24 8.12 -7.26 1.14
N TYR A 25 7.94 -6.65 2.32
CA TYR A 25 8.70 -6.99 3.52
C TYR A 25 7.74 -7.63 4.53
N ILE A 26 7.99 -8.91 4.83
CA ILE A 26 7.22 -9.73 5.77
C ILE A 26 8.16 -10.20 6.87
N ASP A 27 7.96 -9.69 8.08
CA ASP A 27 8.63 -10.16 9.30
C ASP A 27 7.71 -9.83 10.50
N LYS A 28 8.18 -9.05 11.48
CA LYS A 28 7.33 -8.49 12.54
C LYS A 28 6.43 -7.36 12.02
N MET A 29 6.79 -6.78 10.87
CA MET A 29 5.98 -5.84 10.12
C MET A 29 5.60 -6.46 8.77
N ASN A 30 4.40 -6.10 8.29
CA ASN A 30 3.93 -6.46 6.95
C ASN A 30 3.75 -5.17 6.16
N ARG A 31 4.70 -4.88 5.27
CA ARG A 31 4.70 -3.62 4.52
C ARG A 31 5.12 -3.83 3.07
N ILE A 32 4.49 -3.06 2.20
CA ILE A 32 4.89 -2.95 0.79
C ILE A 32 5.61 -1.62 0.59
N PHE A 33 6.68 -1.66 -0.20
CA PHE A 33 7.49 -0.50 -0.54
C PHE A 33 7.56 -0.36 -2.06
N PHE A 34 7.39 0.87 -2.52
CA PHE A 34 7.48 1.26 -3.91
C PHE A 34 8.64 2.24 -4.03
N TYR A 35 9.55 1.97 -4.96
CA TYR A 35 10.72 2.80 -5.19
C TYR A 35 10.81 3.26 -6.63
N THR A 36 11.05 4.55 -6.82
CA THR A 36 11.48 5.18 -8.08
C THR A 36 12.73 6.02 -7.79
N GLU A 37 13.41 6.57 -8.79
CA GLU A 37 14.70 7.26 -8.59
C GLU A 37 14.69 8.36 -7.50
N ASN A 38 13.62 9.15 -7.43
CA ASN A 38 13.51 10.32 -6.54
C ASN A 38 12.35 10.26 -5.56
N LYS A 39 11.58 9.17 -5.57
CA LYS A 39 10.37 9.05 -4.77
C LYS A 39 10.18 7.62 -4.32
N TYR A 40 9.96 7.44 -3.02
CA TYR A 40 9.71 6.13 -2.43
C TYR A 40 8.50 6.24 -1.50
N PHE A 41 7.66 5.23 -1.44
CA PHE A 41 6.59 5.20 -0.44
C PHE A 41 6.34 3.80 0.07
N THR A 42 5.75 3.74 1.26
CA THR A 42 5.39 2.50 1.93
C THR A 42 4.01 2.63 2.56
N LEU A 43 3.30 1.52 2.59
CA LEU A 43 2.04 1.36 3.31
C LEU A 43 2.00 -0.02 3.96
N ASN A 44 1.15 -0.12 4.98
CA ASN A 44 0.78 -1.37 5.61
C ASN A 44 0.26 -2.35 4.55
N PHE A 45 0.74 -3.59 4.61
CA PHE A 45 0.28 -4.66 3.74
C PHE A 45 -0.72 -5.52 4.50
N PRO A 46 -2.02 -5.47 4.16
CA PRO A 46 -3.09 -5.98 5.03
C PRO A 46 -3.31 -7.48 4.91
N PHE A 47 -2.39 -8.22 4.30
CA PHE A 47 -2.50 -9.65 4.04
C PHE A 47 -1.33 -10.41 4.65
N SER A 48 -1.60 -11.61 5.12
CA SER A 48 -0.57 -12.55 5.53
C SER A 48 0.01 -13.24 4.30
N VAL A 49 1.30 -13.61 4.36
CA VAL A 49 2.00 -14.29 3.28
C VAL A 49 2.59 -15.59 3.80
N GLN A 50 2.40 -16.68 3.06
CA GLN A 50 3.03 -17.97 3.34
C GLN A 50 3.62 -18.55 2.05
N GLY A 51 4.64 -19.40 2.19
CA GLY A 51 5.28 -20.10 1.08
C GLY A 51 6.69 -19.61 0.76
N THR A 52 7.17 -19.95 -0.44
CA THR A 52 8.48 -19.53 -0.95
C THR A 52 8.33 -18.39 -1.96
N ILE A 53 9.43 -17.73 -2.34
CA ILE A 53 9.43 -16.68 -3.38
C ILE A 53 8.74 -17.11 -4.69
N ASN A 54 8.81 -18.40 -5.04
CA ASN A 54 8.23 -18.92 -6.28
C ASN A 54 6.78 -19.39 -6.12
N GLU A 55 6.32 -19.64 -4.89
CA GLU A 55 5.01 -20.20 -4.58
C GLU A 55 4.37 -19.44 -3.40
N MET A 56 4.29 -18.11 -3.53
CA MET A 56 3.68 -17.27 -2.52
C MET A 56 2.17 -17.41 -2.53
N LYS A 57 1.58 -17.62 -1.35
CA LYS A 57 0.14 -17.58 -1.11
C LYS A 57 -0.18 -16.42 -0.18
N PHE A 58 -1.22 -15.67 -0.54
CA PHE A 58 -1.72 -14.55 0.24
C PHE A 58 -2.98 -14.96 0.99
N TYR A 59 -3.10 -14.48 2.22
CA TYR A 59 -4.19 -14.81 3.12
C TYR A 59 -4.83 -13.55 3.70
N SER A 60 -6.15 -13.58 3.82
CA SER A 60 -6.94 -12.63 4.59
C SER A 60 -7.70 -13.38 5.69
N ASP A 61 -7.99 -12.70 6.79
CA ASP A 61 -8.74 -13.26 7.92
C ASP A 61 -10.17 -13.68 7.51
N TYR A 62 -10.77 -12.96 6.56
CA TYR A 62 -12.12 -13.23 6.09
C TYR A 62 -12.15 -14.18 4.88
N LEU A 63 -11.15 -14.09 3.99
CA LEU A 63 -11.15 -14.85 2.75
C LEU A 63 -10.34 -16.15 2.80
N GLY A 64 -9.55 -16.38 3.86
CA GLY A 64 -8.54 -17.43 3.85
C GLY A 64 -7.55 -17.21 2.70
N VAL A 65 -7.26 -18.25 1.92
CA VAL A 65 -6.40 -18.13 0.72
C VAL A 65 -7.07 -17.23 -0.31
N ILE A 66 -6.36 -16.18 -0.72
CA ILE A 66 -6.79 -15.23 -1.76
C ILE A 66 -6.40 -15.79 -3.12
N ASP A 67 -7.38 -16.37 -3.82
CA ASP A 67 -7.23 -16.86 -5.19
C ASP A 67 -7.57 -15.78 -6.24
N ASN A 68 -7.56 -16.19 -7.51
CA ASN A 68 -7.88 -15.32 -8.64
C ASN A 68 -9.34 -14.83 -8.64
N LYS A 69 -10.30 -15.64 -8.17
CA LYS A 69 -11.72 -15.25 -8.14
C LYS A 69 -11.93 -14.21 -7.04
N LYS A 70 -11.54 -14.53 -5.81
CA LYS A 70 -11.64 -13.63 -4.65
C LYS A 70 -10.94 -12.29 -4.89
N SER A 71 -9.72 -12.33 -5.46
CA SER A 71 -8.99 -11.11 -5.77
C SER A 71 -9.63 -10.28 -6.87
N SER A 72 -10.34 -10.90 -7.82
CA SER A 72 -11.05 -10.20 -8.89
C SER A 72 -12.38 -9.63 -8.41
N ASP A 73 -13.12 -10.34 -7.57
CA ASP A 73 -14.38 -9.88 -6.99
C ASP A 73 -14.15 -8.65 -6.11
N LEU A 74 -13.15 -8.70 -5.23
CA LEU A 74 -12.78 -7.55 -4.40
C LEU A 74 -12.28 -6.36 -5.25
N LEU A 75 -11.54 -6.63 -6.33
CA LEU A 75 -11.15 -5.57 -7.28
C LEU A 75 -12.35 -4.96 -7.99
N ALA A 76 -13.34 -5.76 -8.39
CA ALA A 76 -14.54 -5.29 -9.04
C ALA A 76 -15.33 -4.36 -8.10
N LEU A 77 -15.48 -4.75 -6.83
CA LEU A 77 -16.14 -3.93 -5.82
C LEU A 77 -15.39 -2.62 -5.54
N ILE A 78 -14.05 -2.65 -5.40
CA ILE A 78 -13.27 -1.43 -5.23
C ILE A 78 -13.39 -0.50 -6.45
N ASN A 79 -13.39 -1.06 -7.66
CA ASN A 79 -13.46 -0.30 -8.90
C ASN A 79 -14.88 0.18 -9.24
N SER A 80 -15.94 -0.38 -8.62
CA SER A 80 -17.30 0.11 -8.79
C SER A 80 -17.52 1.49 -8.16
N GLY A 81 -16.58 1.91 -7.30
CA GLY A 81 -16.61 3.18 -6.59
C GLY A 81 -17.61 3.20 -5.45
N VAL A 82 -18.05 2.03 -4.96
CA VAL A 82 -19.06 1.89 -3.90
C VAL A 82 -18.71 2.72 -2.65
N GLN A 83 -17.43 2.87 -2.33
CA GLN A 83 -16.93 3.68 -1.21
C GLN A 83 -17.20 5.19 -1.34
N ASN A 84 -17.54 5.66 -2.54
CA ASN A 84 -17.81 7.07 -2.83
C ASN A 84 -19.32 7.34 -2.97
N GLU A 85 -20.18 6.32 -2.79
CA GLU A 85 -21.63 6.51 -2.88
C GLU A 85 -22.16 7.26 -1.66
N GLU A 86 -22.86 8.36 -1.90
CA GLU A 86 -23.49 9.16 -0.85
C GLU A 86 -24.90 8.64 -0.51
N CYS A 87 -25.58 8.05 -1.49
CA CYS A 87 -26.94 7.53 -1.33
C CYS A 87 -26.89 6.06 -0.87
N ILE A 88 -27.64 5.74 0.19
CA ILE A 88 -27.69 4.39 0.75
C ILE A 88 -28.26 3.36 -0.22
N ASP A 89 -29.22 3.74 -1.06
CA ASP A 89 -29.83 2.85 -2.05
C ASP A 89 -28.85 2.56 -3.19
N ALA A 90 -28.15 3.59 -3.69
CA ALA A 90 -27.13 3.42 -4.72
C ALA A 90 -25.90 2.64 -4.20
N PHE A 91 -25.55 2.84 -2.93
CA PHE A 91 -24.58 2.01 -2.23
C PHE A 91 -25.05 0.55 -2.23
N TYR A 92 -26.28 0.29 -1.77
CA TYR A 92 -26.89 -1.05 -1.75
C TYR A 92 -26.87 -1.73 -3.11
N ASP A 93 -27.36 -1.07 -4.16
CA ASP A 93 -27.40 -1.63 -5.51
C ASP A 93 -26.02 -2.03 -6.04
N LYS A 94 -24.96 -1.32 -5.64
CA LYS A 94 -23.59 -1.62 -6.07
C LYS A 94 -22.94 -2.77 -5.32
N PHE A 95 -23.43 -3.14 -4.13
CA PHE A 95 -22.84 -4.21 -3.33
C PHE A 95 -23.76 -5.42 -3.12
N CYS A 96 -25.08 -5.30 -3.34
CA CYS A 96 -26.06 -6.35 -3.04
C CYS A 96 -25.71 -7.67 -3.74
N ASP A 97 -25.44 -7.62 -5.06
CA ASP A 97 -25.08 -8.79 -5.86
C ASP A 97 -23.82 -9.50 -5.34
N VAL A 98 -22.84 -8.71 -4.85
CA VAL A 98 -21.59 -9.25 -4.31
C VAL A 98 -21.81 -9.91 -2.96
N VAL A 99 -22.63 -9.30 -2.09
CA VAL A 99 -22.94 -9.83 -0.76
C VAL A 99 -23.82 -11.07 -0.83
N GLU A 100 -24.84 -11.06 -1.69
CA GLU A 100 -25.72 -12.22 -1.89
C GLU A 100 -24.93 -13.44 -2.38
N TYR A 101 -23.91 -13.21 -3.22
CA TYR A 101 -23.04 -14.28 -3.70
C TYR A 101 -21.97 -14.67 -2.68
N ASN A 102 -21.35 -13.71 -1.98
CA ASN A 102 -20.25 -13.97 -1.05
C ASN A 102 -20.08 -12.87 0.03
N VAL A 103 -20.65 -13.12 1.21
CA VAL A 103 -20.54 -12.26 2.39
C VAL A 103 -19.10 -12.02 2.86
N GLU A 104 -18.16 -12.95 2.61
CA GLU A 104 -16.76 -12.80 3.03
C GLU A 104 -16.05 -11.69 2.24
N ILE A 105 -16.41 -11.49 0.97
CA ILE A 105 -15.87 -10.40 0.14
C ILE A 105 -16.26 -9.05 0.74
N TRP A 106 -17.48 -8.92 1.24
CA TRP A 106 -17.93 -7.72 1.91
C TRP A 106 -17.20 -7.47 3.23
N ASN A 107 -17.07 -8.51 4.08
CA ASN A 107 -16.32 -8.39 5.32
C ASN A 107 -14.87 -7.95 5.07
N GLU A 108 -14.23 -8.52 4.06
CA GLU A 108 -12.90 -8.14 3.65
C GLU A 108 -12.83 -6.71 3.10
N PHE A 109 -13.78 -6.32 2.23
CA PHE A 109 -13.84 -4.96 1.72
C PHE A 109 -13.98 -3.93 2.84
N ARG A 110 -14.92 -4.16 3.77
CA ARG A 110 -15.11 -3.32 4.95
C ARG A 110 -13.84 -3.21 5.79
N ARG A 111 -13.15 -4.33 6.02
CA ARG A 111 -11.87 -4.36 6.74
C ARG A 111 -10.82 -3.48 6.05
N LEU A 112 -10.72 -3.57 4.73
CA LEU A 112 -9.73 -2.83 3.94
C LEU A 112 -9.97 -1.32 3.93
N ILE A 113 -11.22 -0.87 3.85
CA ILE A 113 -11.54 0.58 3.88
C ILE A 113 -11.38 1.19 5.27
N GLN A 114 -11.44 0.38 6.32
CA GLN A 114 -11.25 0.81 7.72
C GLN A 114 -9.79 0.69 8.19
N LEU A 115 -8.90 0.18 7.35
CA LEU A 115 -7.51 -0.08 7.70
C LEU A 115 -6.73 1.23 7.84
N GLU A 116 -5.93 1.34 8.89
CA GLU A 116 -4.85 2.32 8.94
C GLU A 116 -3.80 1.97 7.89
N ASP A 117 -3.64 2.85 6.90
CA ASP A 117 -2.74 2.63 5.76
C ASP A 117 -1.27 2.71 6.16
N GLY A 118 -0.93 3.40 7.26
CA GLY A 118 0.44 3.66 7.69
C GLY A 118 1.30 4.31 6.60
N TYR A 119 0.69 5.12 5.73
CA TYR A 119 1.31 5.71 4.55
C TYR A 119 2.45 6.64 4.94
N ILE A 120 3.63 6.38 4.39
CA ILE A 120 4.79 7.27 4.46
C ILE A 120 5.43 7.34 3.08
N ARG A 121 5.63 8.55 2.57
CA ARG A 121 6.33 8.82 1.31
C ARG A 121 7.53 9.71 1.55
N TYR A 122 8.66 9.35 0.94
CA TYR A 122 9.81 10.21 0.77
C TYR A 122 9.84 10.79 -0.63
N ASP A 123 10.06 12.11 -0.71
CA ASP A 123 10.23 12.86 -1.95
C ASP A 123 11.55 13.63 -1.96
N HIS A 124 12.29 13.47 -3.06
CA HIS A 124 13.34 14.37 -3.51
C HIS A 124 12.77 15.23 -4.64
N ASP A 125 12.39 16.47 -4.33
CA ASP A 125 11.55 17.31 -5.20
C ASP A 125 12.18 18.68 -5.48
N PRO A 126 13.18 18.75 -6.39
CA PRO A 126 13.83 20.01 -6.76
C PRO A 126 12.92 20.95 -7.57
N ILE A 127 11.77 20.47 -8.07
CA ILE A 127 10.88 21.27 -8.92
C ILE A 127 10.00 22.18 -8.06
N ASN A 128 9.52 21.67 -6.93
CA ASN A 128 8.63 22.40 -6.02
C ASN A 128 9.35 22.90 -4.75
N GLU A 129 10.68 22.87 -4.73
CA GLU A 129 11.46 23.33 -3.57
C GLU A 129 11.11 24.78 -3.22
N ASP A 130 10.66 24.99 -1.98
CA ASP A 130 10.36 26.30 -1.42
C ASP A 130 10.83 26.37 0.02
N ASN A 131 12.15 26.41 0.20
CA ASN A 131 12.83 26.57 1.49
C ASN A 131 12.22 25.69 2.59
N ASP A 132 11.70 26.32 3.65
CA ASP A 132 11.10 25.63 4.81
C ASP A 132 9.65 25.19 4.58
N ILE A 133 8.97 25.72 3.56
CA ILE A 133 7.58 25.35 3.22
C ILE A 133 7.56 24.00 2.50
N HIS A 134 8.49 23.79 1.57
CA HIS A 134 8.65 22.53 0.84
C HIS A 134 10.14 22.22 0.64
N PRO A 135 10.80 21.61 1.64
CA PRO A 135 12.22 21.29 1.54
C PRO A 135 12.51 20.29 0.41
N LEU A 136 13.69 20.43 -0.21
CA LEU A 136 14.17 19.54 -1.28
C LEU A 136 14.01 18.05 -0.95
N ASN A 137 14.25 17.67 0.30
CA ASN A 137 14.06 16.34 0.81
C ASN A 137 13.02 16.38 1.92
N HIS A 138 11.95 15.61 1.81
CA HIS A 138 10.93 15.56 2.86
C HIS A 138 10.20 14.22 2.91
N LEU A 139 9.55 13.98 4.04
CA LEU A 139 8.62 12.88 4.26
C LEU A 139 7.18 13.42 4.33
N ASP A 140 6.28 12.82 3.57
CA ASP A 140 4.83 12.98 3.69
C ASP A 140 4.27 11.78 4.47
N ILE A 141 3.67 12.04 5.62
CA ILE A 141 3.00 11.05 6.46
C ILE A 141 1.50 11.26 6.31
N PHE A 142 0.75 10.15 6.18
CA PHE A 142 -0.67 10.09 5.84
C PHE A 142 -0.98 10.49 4.39
N TYR A 143 -1.80 9.67 3.75
CA TYR A 143 -2.14 9.81 2.33
C TYR A 143 -3.06 11.01 2.05
N SER A 144 -4.05 11.24 2.91
CA SER A 144 -5.06 12.29 2.73
C SER A 144 -4.49 13.68 2.99
N GLN A 145 -4.62 14.58 2.01
CA GLN A 145 -4.06 15.95 2.09
C GLN A 145 -4.50 16.73 3.33
N SER A 146 -5.74 16.55 3.77
CA SER A 146 -6.29 17.23 4.95
C SER A 146 -5.65 16.79 6.27
N SER A 147 -4.96 15.65 6.28
CA SER A 147 -4.28 15.12 7.45
C SER A 147 -2.78 14.92 7.23
N THR A 148 -2.25 15.24 6.05
CA THR A 148 -0.84 15.02 5.72
C THR A 148 0.07 15.83 6.66
N ILE A 149 1.09 15.16 7.20
CA ILE A 149 2.16 15.80 7.96
C ILE A 149 3.42 15.75 7.10
N LYS A 150 4.07 16.90 6.93
CA LYS A 150 5.35 17.01 6.21
C LYS A 150 6.50 17.15 7.20
N ILE A 151 7.55 16.35 7.01
CA ILE A 151 8.80 16.44 7.78
C ILE A 151 9.96 16.71 6.82
N GLY A 152 10.56 17.90 6.91
CA GLY A 152 11.76 18.26 6.15
C GLY A 152 12.99 17.46 6.60
N LEU A 153 13.83 17.09 5.64
CA LEU A 153 15.08 16.36 5.87
C LEU A 153 16.27 17.16 5.34
N LYS A 154 17.36 17.22 6.13
CA LYS A 154 18.59 17.91 5.72
C LYS A 154 19.31 17.21 4.57
N ASN A 155 19.20 15.89 4.50
CA ASN A 155 19.90 15.04 3.53
C ASN A 155 18.93 14.15 2.75
N LYS A 156 19.40 13.61 1.64
CA LYS A 156 18.68 12.58 0.87
C LYS A 156 18.45 11.36 1.75
N PHE A 157 17.20 10.86 1.78
CA PHE A 157 16.84 9.68 2.56
C PHE A 157 16.99 8.42 1.71
N SER A 158 17.75 7.45 2.18
CA SER A 158 17.97 6.19 1.48
C SER A 158 16.80 5.21 1.66
N LYS A 159 16.76 4.18 0.82
CA LYS A 159 15.76 3.10 0.90
C LYS A 159 15.86 2.35 2.22
N ASP A 160 17.08 2.04 2.66
CA ASP A 160 17.32 1.30 3.90
C ASP A 160 16.96 2.16 5.11
N GLU A 161 17.21 3.47 5.05
CA GLU A 161 16.75 4.38 6.08
C GLU A 161 15.23 4.44 6.21
N LEU A 162 14.49 4.37 5.10
CA LEU A 162 13.02 4.30 5.12
C LEU A 162 12.52 2.99 5.72
N ILE A 163 13.12 1.87 5.35
CA ILE A 163 12.79 0.55 5.91
C ILE A 163 13.05 0.54 7.42
N ASP A 164 14.21 1.02 7.84
CA ASP A 164 14.61 1.09 9.25
C ASP A 164 13.66 1.97 10.08
N SER A 165 13.19 3.10 9.52
CA SER A 165 12.28 4.02 10.23
C SER A 165 10.92 3.42 10.58
N VAL A 166 10.52 2.36 9.88
CA VAL A 166 9.22 1.70 10.07
C VAL A 166 9.37 0.30 10.67
N ASN A 167 10.61 -0.13 10.91
CA ASN A 167 10.92 -1.44 11.43
C ASN A 167 10.93 -1.44 12.96
N ILE A 168 9.91 -2.06 13.56
CA ILE A 168 9.75 -2.17 15.01
C ILE A 168 10.77 -3.11 15.70
N LYS A 169 11.76 -3.61 14.97
CA LYS A 169 12.90 -4.38 15.49
C LYS A 169 14.21 -3.58 15.50
N THR A 170 14.23 -2.37 14.96
CA THR A 170 15.42 -1.51 14.94
C THR A 170 15.28 -0.33 15.88
N ASN A 171 16.37 0.43 16.06
CA ASN A 171 16.36 1.58 16.96
C ASN A 171 15.52 2.72 16.36
N CYS A 172 14.79 3.43 17.23
CA CYS A 172 14.02 4.59 16.80
C CYS A 172 14.94 5.69 16.24
N LYS A 173 14.44 6.39 15.22
CA LYS A 173 15.07 7.62 14.72
C LYS A 173 14.54 8.83 15.48
N TYR A 174 15.45 9.73 15.80
CA TYR A 174 15.14 10.99 16.46
C TYR A 174 15.03 12.11 15.42
N LEU A 175 14.11 13.04 15.65
CA LEU A 175 14.03 14.30 14.93
C LEU A 175 14.92 15.31 15.68
N TYR A 176 15.92 15.87 15.01
CA TYR A 176 16.87 16.85 15.57
C TYR A 176 16.90 18.15 14.77
#